data_AF-A0A382EFZ7-F1
#
_entry.id   AF-A0A382EFZ7-F1
#
_cell.length_a   1.000
_cell.length_b   1.000
_cell.length_c   1.000
_cell.angle_alpha   90.00
_cell.angle_beta   90.00
_cell.angle_gamma   90.00
#
_symmetry.space_group_name_H-M   'P 1'
#
loop_
_entity.id
_entity.type
_entity.pdbx_description
1 polymer ?
#
loop_
_entity_poly.entity_id
_entity_poly.type
_entity_poly.pdbx_seq_one_letter_code
_entity_poly.pdbx_strand_id
1 'polypeptide(L)'
;MMLRDPHGRPTPKRLAKRSRFFDPVHPCSFPGSSLKLSRNCSTRHFSLGSVRARMKSLTLSLSIILSASLQAADKPAHSAVTPEPRSGGWMKRHESFNQRVAKGNVDLIFIGDSITHAWESNGKAVWAKHYAKRNAVNLGIGGDRTQHVLWRLDNGNIKNIRPK
;
A
#
# COMPACT_ATOMS: atom_id res chain seq x y z
N MET A 1 11.35 3.49 -44.66
CA MET A 1 11.33 4.74 -43.87
C MET A 1 10.96 4.37 -42.44
N MET A 2 11.99 4.38 -41.58
CA MET A 2 12.12 4.24 -40.12
C MET A 2 10.85 4.05 -39.24
N LEU A 3 10.79 2.91 -38.53
CA LEU A 3 10.03 2.71 -37.28
C LEU A 3 10.86 3.23 -36.09
N ARG A 4 10.29 4.05 -35.20
CA ARG A 4 10.86 4.40 -33.89
C ARG A 4 9.77 4.51 -32.82
N ASP A 5 9.91 3.69 -31.78
CA ASP A 5 9.25 3.86 -30.49
C ASP A 5 9.94 4.97 -29.67
N PRO A 6 9.19 5.85 -28.96
CA PRO A 6 9.78 7.03 -28.32
C PRO A 6 10.27 6.87 -26.87
N HIS A 7 10.17 5.72 -26.19
CA HIS A 7 10.48 5.68 -24.75
C HIS A 7 11.24 4.41 -24.30
N GLY A 8 12.54 4.40 -24.56
CA GLY A 8 13.48 3.42 -24.02
C GLY A 8 13.61 3.52 -22.49
N ARG A 9 12.90 2.66 -21.76
CA ARG A 9 13.10 2.45 -20.32
C ARG A 9 13.23 0.95 -19.99
N PRO A 10 14.26 0.53 -19.23
CA PRO A 10 14.47 -0.86 -18.85
C PRO A 10 13.49 -1.32 -17.77
N THR A 11 12.96 -2.54 -17.93
CA THR A 11 12.11 -3.22 -16.94
C THR A 11 12.98 -4.05 -15.97
N PRO A 12 12.79 -3.95 -14.65
CA PRO A 12 13.45 -4.86 -13.71
C PRO A 12 12.72 -6.20 -13.62
N LYS A 13 13.51 -7.27 -13.75
CA LYS A 13 13.08 -8.67 -13.73
C LYS A 13 12.59 -9.11 -12.34
N ARG A 14 11.50 -9.88 -12.38
CA ARG A 14 10.91 -10.70 -11.31
C ARG A 14 11.96 -11.59 -10.63
N LEU A 15 12.08 -11.49 -9.30
CA LEU A 15 12.75 -12.49 -8.46
C LEU A 15 11.82 -12.88 -7.31
N ALA A 16 11.14 -14.01 -7.48
CA ALA A 16 10.41 -14.70 -6.43
C ALA A 16 11.42 -15.45 -5.55
N LYS A 17 11.55 -15.10 -4.27
CA LYS A 17 12.23 -15.94 -3.28
C LYS A 17 11.18 -16.63 -2.41
N ARG A 18 11.04 -17.93 -2.67
CA ARG A 18 10.28 -18.92 -1.91
C ARG A 18 11.22 -19.51 -0.87
N SER A 19 11.07 -19.17 0.40
CA SER A 19 11.79 -19.81 1.51
C SER A 19 10.87 -20.85 2.18
N ARG A 20 11.10 -22.12 1.87
CA ARG A 20 10.66 -23.29 2.66
C ARG A 20 11.81 -23.63 3.61
N PHE A 21 11.56 -23.68 4.92
CA PHE A 21 11.26 -24.92 5.67
C PHE A 21 12.47 -25.88 5.70
N PHE A 22 13.26 -25.82 6.78
CA PHE A 22 13.87 -27.00 7.40
C PHE A 22 14.39 -26.69 8.82
N ASP A 23 14.23 -27.69 9.68
CA ASP A 23 14.24 -27.74 11.15
C ASP A 23 15.64 -27.70 11.82
N PRO A 24 15.71 -27.59 13.17
CA PRO A 24 16.94 -27.38 13.93
C PRO A 24 17.66 -28.69 14.28
N VAL A 25 18.99 -28.66 14.24
CA VAL A 25 19.87 -29.77 14.63
C VAL A 25 20.31 -29.60 16.10
N HIS A 26 19.99 -30.60 16.92
CA HIS A 26 20.51 -30.78 18.28
C HIS A 26 21.99 -31.21 18.25
N PRO A 27 22.86 -30.74 19.16
CA PRO A 27 24.17 -31.36 19.37
C PRO A 27 24.12 -32.43 20.47
N CYS A 28 24.70 -33.58 20.13
CA CYS A 28 24.94 -34.74 20.98
C CYS A 28 26.03 -34.51 22.04
N SER A 29 25.84 -35.14 23.19
CA SER A 29 26.82 -35.28 24.28
C SER A 29 27.86 -36.37 23.98
N PHE A 30 29.10 -36.21 24.46
CA PHE A 30 30.02 -37.32 24.77
C PHE A 30 30.93 -36.98 25.98
N PRO A 31 31.32 -37.99 26.82
CA PRO A 31 32.02 -37.78 28.09
C PRO A 31 33.48 -38.30 28.12
N GLY A 32 34.21 -37.89 29.18
CA GLY A 32 35.42 -38.56 29.71
C GLY A 32 36.75 -38.07 29.09
N SER A 33 37.89 -37.95 29.79
CA SER A 33 38.29 -38.48 31.11
C SER A 33 39.57 -37.79 31.62
N SER A 34 39.57 -37.52 32.92
CA SER A 34 40.63 -37.77 33.92
C SER A 34 42.11 -37.44 33.63
N LEU A 35 42.71 -36.60 34.49
CA LEU A 35 44.00 -36.86 35.14
C LEU A 35 44.13 -36.01 36.43
N LYS A 36 44.67 -36.64 37.47
CA LYS A 36 44.69 -36.21 38.89
C LYS A 36 45.98 -35.48 39.30
N LEU A 37 45.92 -34.97 40.54
CA LEU A 37 46.98 -34.51 41.49
C LEU A 37 47.34 -33.02 41.38
N SER A 38 47.54 -32.23 42.45
CA SER A 38 47.67 -32.50 43.89
C SER A 38 47.70 -31.16 44.65
N ARG A 39 47.17 -31.16 45.89
CA ARG A 39 47.49 -30.29 47.04
C ARG A 39 47.03 -28.83 47.07
N ASN A 40 46.01 -28.63 47.92
CA ASN A 40 45.86 -27.63 48.99
C ASN A 40 46.44 -26.22 48.77
N CYS A 41 45.57 -25.21 48.72
CA CYS A 41 45.70 -24.04 49.59
C CYS A 41 44.40 -23.24 49.69
N SER A 42 43.92 -23.11 50.93
CA SER A 42 43.18 -21.99 51.51
C SER A 42 42.03 -21.37 50.71
N THR A 43 40.83 -21.76 51.12
CA THR A 43 39.56 -21.05 50.93
C THR A 43 39.72 -19.55 51.23
N ARG A 44 39.60 -18.72 50.20
CA ARG A 44 39.21 -17.31 50.35
C ARG A 44 37.90 -17.12 49.62
N HIS A 45 36.85 -16.86 50.39
CA HIS A 45 35.57 -16.38 49.88
C HIS A 45 35.82 -15.08 49.10
N PHE A 46 35.74 -15.14 47.78
CA PHE A 46 35.63 -13.95 46.95
C PHE A 46 34.15 -13.71 46.66
N SER A 47 33.62 -12.66 47.28
CA SER A 47 32.26 -12.19 47.11
C SER A 47 31.95 -11.95 45.62
N LEU A 48 30.93 -12.62 45.09
CA LEU A 48 30.31 -12.33 43.79
C LEU A 48 29.49 -11.04 43.90
N GLY A 49 30.19 -9.92 44.10
CA GLY A 49 29.65 -8.59 44.00
C GLY A 49 29.97 -7.99 42.64
N SER A 50 28.91 -7.71 41.86
CA SER A 50 28.92 -6.64 40.84
C SER A 50 29.66 -6.87 39.51
N VAL A 51 29.10 -7.74 38.64
CA VAL A 51 29.27 -7.58 37.17
C VAL A 51 27.94 -7.57 36.40
N ARG A 52 26.84 -8.02 37.02
CA ARG A 52 25.51 -8.12 36.38
C ARG A 52 24.82 -6.78 36.08
N ALA A 53 25.33 -5.68 36.63
CA ALA A 53 24.71 -4.35 36.52
C ALA A 53 25.19 -3.53 35.30
N ARG A 54 26.40 -3.77 34.77
CA ARG A 54 26.94 -2.98 33.66
C ARG A 54 26.36 -3.35 32.29
N MET A 55 25.81 -4.55 32.14
CA MET A 55 25.30 -5.05 30.85
C MET A 55 23.83 -4.68 30.58
N LYS A 56 23.05 -4.37 31.63
CA LYS A 56 21.64 -3.97 31.52
C LYS A 56 21.45 -2.48 31.20
N SER A 57 22.41 -1.65 31.60
CA SER A 57 22.38 -0.19 31.37
C SER A 57 22.72 0.16 29.91
N LEU A 58 23.63 -0.59 29.28
CA LEU A 58 24.00 -0.43 27.87
C LEU A 58 22.91 -0.89 26.90
N THR A 59 22.16 -1.95 27.24
CA THR A 59 21.05 -2.44 26.40
C THR A 59 19.86 -1.50 26.41
N LEU A 60 19.58 -0.85 27.55
CA LEU A 60 18.44 0.07 27.69
C LEU A 60 18.66 1.38 26.93
N SER A 61 19.91 1.88 26.88
CA SER A 61 20.29 3.08 26.15
C SER A 61 20.32 2.87 24.64
N LEU A 62 20.74 1.68 24.17
CA LEU A 62 20.71 1.34 22.74
C LEU A 62 19.27 1.20 22.19
N SER A 63 18.32 0.69 22.99
CA SER A 63 16.91 0.64 22.61
C SER A 63 16.27 2.02 22.47
N ILE A 64 16.66 3.00 23.30
CA ILE A 64 16.12 4.37 23.24
C ILE A 64 16.60 5.10 21.98
N ILE A 65 17.87 4.89 21.58
CA ILE A 65 18.45 5.52 20.39
C ILE A 65 17.86 4.93 19.09
N LEU A 66 17.53 3.63 19.08
CA LEU A 66 16.90 2.98 17.93
C LEU A 66 15.44 3.46 17.70
N SER A 67 14.71 3.80 18.77
CA SER A 67 13.34 4.34 18.65
C SER A 67 13.28 5.81 18.21
N ALA A 68 14.33 6.60 18.46
CA ALA A 68 14.36 8.04 18.12
C ALA A 68 14.64 8.33 16.63
N SER A 69 15.09 7.34 15.86
CA SER A 69 15.52 7.54 14.46
C SER A 69 14.38 7.42 13.43
N LEU A 70 13.13 7.19 13.86
CA LEU A 70 12.00 6.85 12.99
C LEU A 70 10.91 7.93 12.93
N GLN A 71 11.26 9.21 13.05
CA GLN A 71 10.32 10.33 12.88
C GLN A 71 10.73 11.19 11.69
N ALA A 72 10.63 10.61 10.50
CA ALA A 72 10.47 11.41 9.29
C ALA A 72 9.03 11.93 9.28
N ALA A 73 8.84 13.22 9.54
CA ALA A 73 7.54 13.86 9.37
C ALA A 73 7.22 13.94 7.86
N ASP A 74 6.31 13.09 7.39
CA ASP A 74 5.80 13.18 6.03
C ASP A 74 5.11 14.54 5.82
N LYS A 75 5.45 15.22 4.72
CA LYS A 75 4.78 16.47 4.33
C LYS A 75 3.29 16.18 4.14
N PRO A 76 2.38 17.09 4.58
CA PRO A 76 0.96 16.86 4.40
C PRO A 76 0.63 16.69 2.92
N ALA A 77 -0.05 15.60 2.59
CA ALA A 77 -0.46 15.29 1.23
C ALA A 77 -1.37 16.41 0.69
N HIS A 78 -1.22 16.74 -0.59
CA HIS A 78 -2.05 17.75 -1.23
C HIS A 78 -3.51 17.28 -1.25
N SER A 79 -4.48 18.17 -1.05
CA SER A 79 -5.90 17.79 -1.01
C SER A 79 -6.38 17.08 -2.27
N ALA A 80 -5.74 17.32 -3.41
CA ALA A 80 -6.02 16.67 -4.67
C ALA A 80 -5.86 15.13 -4.66
N VAL A 81 -5.06 14.58 -3.73
CA VAL A 81 -4.81 13.12 -3.61
C VAL A 81 -5.54 12.47 -2.44
N THR A 82 -6.21 13.26 -1.60
CA THR A 82 -6.96 12.75 -0.46
C THR A 82 -8.44 12.63 -0.87
N PRO A 83 -9.03 11.42 -0.88
CA PRO A 83 -10.44 11.26 -1.21
C PRO A 83 -11.33 11.99 -0.21
N GLU A 84 -12.18 12.89 -0.68
CA GLU A 84 -13.09 13.68 0.18
C GLU A 84 -14.49 13.74 -0.46
N PRO A 85 -15.57 13.55 0.33
CA PRO A 85 -16.91 13.78 -0.16
C PRO A 85 -17.19 15.27 -0.31
N ARG A 86 -17.96 15.63 -1.32
CA ARG A 86 -18.41 17.02 -1.51
C ARG A 86 -19.64 17.31 -0.62
N SER A 87 -19.94 18.57 -0.35
CA SER A 87 -21.26 18.98 0.18
C SER A 87 -22.27 19.30 -0.94
N GLY A 88 -23.57 19.13 -0.66
CA GLY A 88 -24.67 19.50 -1.57
C GLY A 88 -25.35 18.34 -2.30
N GLY A 89 -26.15 18.66 -3.32
CA GLY A 89 -27.09 17.74 -3.98
C GLY A 89 -26.51 16.72 -4.97
N TRP A 90 -25.21 16.42 -4.91
CA TRP A 90 -24.55 15.51 -5.86
C TRP A 90 -24.79 14.02 -5.54
N MET A 91 -25.09 13.68 -4.29
CA MET A 91 -25.30 12.28 -3.85
C MET A 91 -26.39 11.57 -4.66
N LYS A 92 -27.51 12.23 -4.94
CA LYS A 92 -28.59 11.67 -5.78
C LYS A 92 -28.10 11.25 -7.17
N ARG A 93 -27.18 12.03 -7.77
CA ARG A 93 -26.58 11.72 -9.06
C ARG A 93 -25.54 10.61 -8.95
N HIS A 94 -24.76 10.58 -7.87
CA HIS A 94 -23.85 9.46 -7.61
C HIS A 94 -24.59 8.14 -7.42
N GLU A 95 -25.73 8.14 -6.74
CA GLU A 95 -26.57 6.95 -6.59
C GLU A 95 -27.17 6.48 -7.92
N SER A 96 -27.64 7.39 -8.78
CA SER A 96 -28.16 7.02 -10.11
C SER A 96 -27.08 6.38 -11.00
N PHE A 97 -25.83 6.81 -10.84
CA PHE A 97 -24.67 6.17 -11.47
C PHE A 97 -24.44 4.75 -10.98
N ASN A 98 -24.45 4.54 -9.66
CA ASN A 98 -24.32 3.20 -9.09
C ASN A 98 -25.45 2.27 -9.59
N GLN A 99 -26.68 2.78 -9.71
CA GLN A 99 -27.79 2.02 -10.29
C GLN A 99 -27.57 1.70 -11.78
N ARG A 100 -27.09 2.66 -12.58
CA ARG A 100 -26.80 2.43 -14.02
C ARG A 100 -25.68 1.41 -14.21
N VAL A 101 -24.65 1.48 -13.37
CA VAL A 101 -23.51 0.56 -13.38
C VAL A 101 -23.94 -0.83 -12.92
N ALA A 102 -24.80 -0.93 -11.91
CA ALA A 102 -25.35 -2.20 -11.41
C ALA A 102 -26.22 -2.93 -12.45
N LYS A 103 -26.85 -2.22 -13.38
CA LYS A 103 -27.53 -2.83 -14.54
C LYS A 103 -26.58 -3.60 -15.47
N GLY A 104 -25.26 -3.39 -15.34
CA GLY A 104 -24.25 -4.04 -16.16
C GLY A 104 -24.20 -3.50 -17.59
N ASN A 105 -23.57 -4.29 -18.47
CA ASN A 105 -23.34 -3.98 -19.89
C ASN A 105 -22.73 -2.58 -20.07
N VAL A 106 -21.51 -2.41 -19.55
CA VAL A 106 -20.74 -1.17 -19.63
C VAL A 106 -19.36 -1.51 -20.18
N ASP A 107 -19.13 -1.26 -21.46
CA ASP A 107 -17.81 -1.48 -22.07
C ASP A 107 -16.91 -0.24 -21.95
N LEU A 108 -17.47 0.97 -21.79
CA LEU A 108 -16.73 2.23 -21.74
C LEU A 108 -17.30 3.17 -20.67
N ILE A 109 -16.42 3.81 -19.91
CA ILE A 109 -16.79 4.72 -18.82
C ILE A 109 -16.06 6.03 -18.97
N PHE A 110 -16.80 7.12 -18.88
CA PHE A 110 -16.29 8.46 -18.77
C PHE A 110 -16.52 8.94 -17.34
N ILE A 111 -15.48 9.36 -16.65
CA ILE A 111 -15.57 9.89 -15.29
C ILE A 111 -14.84 11.22 -15.20
N GLY A 112 -15.45 12.18 -14.53
CA GLY A 112 -14.82 13.48 -14.32
C GLY A 112 -15.81 14.53 -13.86
N ASP A 113 -15.51 15.77 -14.24
CA ASP A 113 -16.17 16.98 -13.79
C ASP A 113 -17.25 17.50 -14.76
N SER A 114 -17.46 18.82 -14.79
CA SER A 114 -18.40 19.51 -15.68
C SER A 114 -18.13 19.27 -17.16
N ILE A 115 -16.87 19.09 -17.60
CA ILE A 115 -16.55 18.79 -19.01
C ILE A 115 -17.11 17.41 -19.36
N THR A 116 -16.94 16.45 -18.46
CA THR A 116 -17.46 15.11 -18.64
C THR A 116 -18.99 15.14 -18.64
N HIS A 117 -19.60 15.85 -17.68
CA HIS A 117 -21.05 16.01 -17.59
C HIS A 117 -21.66 16.64 -18.85
N ALA A 118 -20.98 17.62 -19.48
CA ALA A 118 -21.48 18.32 -20.67
C ALA A 118 -21.69 17.41 -21.91
N TRP A 119 -21.13 16.19 -21.92
CA TRP A 119 -21.41 15.21 -22.98
C TRP A 119 -22.86 14.71 -22.98
N GLU A 120 -23.58 14.82 -21.86
CA GLU A 120 -25.01 14.48 -21.79
C GLU A 120 -25.90 15.56 -22.43
N SER A 121 -25.42 16.80 -22.50
CA SER A 121 -26.14 17.94 -23.06
C SER A 121 -25.54 18.37 -24.41
N ASN A 122 -24.57 19.29 -24.40
CA ASN A 122 -24.00 19.90 -25.58
C ASN A 122 -23.29 18.88 -26.48
N GLY A 123 -22.68 17.86 -25.88
CA GLY A 123 -21.99 16.79 -26.61
C GLY A 123 -22.88 15.63 -27.07
N LYS A 124 -24.19 15.67 -26.82
CA LYS A 124 -25.09 14.51 -26.99
C LYS A 124 -25.10 13.94 -28.40
N ALA A 125 -25.06 14.79 -29.42
CA ALA A 125 -25.06 14.35 -30.82
C ALA A 125 -23.78 13.55 -31.18
N VAL A 126 -22.61 14.04 -30.73
CA VAL A 126 -21.32 13.37 -30.91
C VAL A 126 -21.27 12.09 -30.06
N TRP A 127 -21.81 12.14 -28.85
CA TRP A 127 -21.92 10.97 -27.98
C TRP A 127 -22.73 9.84 -28.61
N ALA A 128 -23.89 10.16 -29.15
CA ALA A 128 -24.73 9.20 -29.86
C ALA A 128 -24.02 8.58 -31.07
N LYS A 129 -23.27 9.40 -31.82
CA LYS A 129 -22.54 8.95 -33.02
C LYS A 129 -21.35 8.03 -32.70
N HIS A 130 -20.56 8.35 -31.68
CA HIS A 130 -19.26 7.71 -31.44
C HIS A 130 -19.21 6.77 -30.23
N TYR A 131 -19.99 7.03 -29.18
CA TYR A 131 -19.84 6.34 -27.89
C TYR A 131 -21.05 5.45 -27.56
N ALA A 132 -22.25 5.77 -28.05
CA ALA A 132 -23.45 4.98 -27.74
C ALA A 132 -23.36 3.51 -28.16
N LYS A 133 -22.70 3.21 -29.28
CA LYS A 133 -22.49 1.83 -29.78
C LYS A 133 -21.61 0.97 -28.86
N ARG A 134 -20.85 1.58 -27.95
CA ARG A 134 -19.91 0.90 -27.05
C ARG A 134 -20.46 0.76 -25.63
N ASN A 135 -21.78 0.84 -25.48
CA ASN A 135 -22.44 0.85 -24.16
C ASN A 135 -21.80 1.85 -23.19
N ALA A 136 -21.40 3.01 -23.70
CA ALA A 136 -20.66 4.00 -22.92
C ALA A 136 -21.55 4.62 -21.84
N VAL A 137 -20.99 4.79 -20.64
CA VAL A 137 -21.64 5.44 -19.50
C VAL A 137 -20.88 6.69 -19.11
N ASN A 138 -21.62 7.77 -18.89
CA ASN A 138 -21.10 9.04 -18.41
C ASN A 138 -21.35 9.16 -16.90
N LEU A 139 -20.28 9.28 -16.13
CA LEU A 139 -20.26 9.43 -14.67
C LEU A 139 -19.75 10.82 -14.27
N GLY A 140 -19.99 11.82 -15.11
CA GLY A 140 -19.60 13.21 -14.89
C GLY A 140 -20.49 13.93 -13.87
N ILE A 141 -19.86 14.64 -12.93
CA ILE A 141 -20.56 15.52 -11.97
C ILE A 141 -19.93 16.91 -12.06
N GLY A 142 -20.76 17.92 -12.31
CA GLY A 142 -20.30 19.31 -12.41
C GLY A 142 -19.63 19.79 -11.12
N GLY A 143 -18.44 20.36 -11.23
CA GLY A 143 -17.68 20.90 -10.10
C GLY A 143 -16.97 19.84 -9.25
N ASP A 144 -16.85 18.61 -9.73
CA ASP A 144 -15.93 17.65 -9.13
C ASP A 144 -14.48 18.09 -9.28
N ARG A 145 -13.70 17.84 -8.23
CA ARG A 145 -12.24 17.95 -8.24
C ARG A 145 -11.67 16.53 -8.13
N THR A 146 -10.36 16.38 -8.23
CA THR A 146 -9.71 15.07 -8.16
C THR A 146 -10.08 14.31 -6.88
N GLN A 147 -10.15 14.98 -5.72
CA GLN A 147 -10.56 14.34 -4.46
C GLN A 147 -11.97 13.75 -4.48
N HIS A 148 -12.91 14.42 -5.15
CA HIS A 148 -14.30 13.98 -5.21
C HIS A 148 -14.41 12.77 -6.14
N VAL A 149 -13.68 12.80 -7.26
CA VAL A 149 -13.60 11.66 -8.19
C VAL A 149 -13.00 10.44 -7.48
N LEU A 150 -11.90 10.61 -6.75
CA LEU A 150 -11.29 9.54 -5.96
C LEU A 150 -12.27 8.95 -4.97
N TRP A 151 -12.95 9.79 -4.18
CA TRP A 151 -13.94 9.33 -3.22
C TRP A 151 -15.06 8.52 -3.89
N ARG A 152 -15.55 8.97 -5.04
CA ARG A 152 -16.60 8.27 -5.80
C ARG A 152 -16.15 6.90 -6.34
N LEU A 153 -14.88 6.75 -6.69
CA LEU A 153 -14.31 5.48 -7.14
C LEU A 153 -14.29 4.46 -5.99
N ASP A 154 -13.89 4.90 -4.80
CA ASP A 154 -13.88 4.06 -3.59
C ASP A 154 -15.31 3.68 -3.14
N ASN A 155 -16.28 4.59 -3.36
CA ASN A 155 -17.65 4.44 -2.87
C ASN A 155 -18.65 3.81 -3.85
N GLY A 156 -18.21 3.33 -5.03
CA GLY A 156 -19.02 2.36 -5.77
C GLY A 156 -19.06 2.45 -7.28
N ASN A 157 -18.75 3.60 -7.88
CA ASN A 157 -18.98 3.86 -9.31
C ASN A 157 -18.39 2.80 -10.26
N ILE A 158 -17.45 1.99 -9.79
CA ILE A 158 -16.74 0.96 -10.56
C ILE A 158 -16.75 -0.44 -9.93
N LYS A 159 -17.61 -0.70 -8.93
CA LYS A 159 -17.67 -2.03 -8.30
C LYS A 159 -18.25 -3.04 -9.29
N ASN A 160 -17.55 -4.16 -9.48
CA ASN A 160 -17.97 -5.33 -10.28
C ASN A 160 -18.18 -5.11 -11.78
N ILE A 161 -17.55 -4.09 -12.38
CA ILE A 161 -17.54 -3.90 -13.83
C ILE A 161 -16.15 -4.11 -14.40
N ARG A 162 -16.11 -4.64 -15.62
CA ARG A 162 -14.87 -4.88 -16.38
C ARG A 162 -15.00 -4.20 -17.75
N PRO A 163 -14.89 -2.87 -17.81
CA PRO A 163 -14.82 -2.17 -19.10
C PRO A 163 -13.65 -2.73 -19.92
N LYS A 164 -13.80 -2.72 -21.25
CA LYS A 164 -12.86 -3.36 -22.19
C LYS A 164 -11.70 -2.45 -22.57
#